data_AF-A0A146FIA0-F1
#
_entry.id   AF-A0A146FIA0-F1
#
_cell.length_a   1.000
_cell.length_b   1.000
_cell.length_c   1.000
_cell.angle_alpha   90.00
_cell.angle_beta   90.00
_cell.angle_gamma   90.00
#
_symmetry.space_group_name_H-M   'P 1'
#
loop_
_entity.id
_entity.type
_entity.pdbx_description
1 polymer ?
#
loop_
_entity_poly.entity_id
_entity_poly.type
_entity_poly.pdbx_seq_one_letter_code
_entity_poly.pdbx_strand_id
1 'polypeptide(L)'
;MTNISTPFQERVLEALSRCPKLEHLEIRDPITQPNGLCDVFRSSTQLRSLIIAKQTPVAQENIAKFLSSLSQLERLEVHNAQPSPESKVHWPSHLPNLKSITLLTEASIPPPGRVPALYIPPATLSQESMSCSMPNLEELRLESYPKVWAPYYLSFDPIRYSRLRRLDLKGVFIGTFSLPPSLEYLSIHAGAAPPGEEFPFSPEQPLHLPNLHTLMLRDIIWVTYRTLHRFIVDSKAVLRNLVVDRCPQLDSEKLSLVLAENSVNLTELGVPQLPGINDSTVKTLVEGLSNLTALDVSNTDVTGRLLKMLADARSSDVDFPRVEYVYIKNCDNIPYEAITYARSHGVSVIR
;
A
#
# COMPACT_ATOMS: atom_id res chain seq x y z
N MET A 1 -0.27 -6.54 23.66
CA MET A 1 -0.85 -5.89 24.85
C MET A 1 -2.23 -5.37 24.50
N THR A 2 -3.26 -6.01 25.05
CA THR A 2 -4.69 -5.69 24.86
C THR A 2 -5.43 -5.87 26.18
N ASN A 3 -6.50 -5.09 26.38
CA ASN A 3 -7.42 -5.19 27.52
C ASN A 3 -6.76 -4.92 28.88
N ILE A 4 -5.72 -4.11 28.94
CA ILE A 4 -5.07 -3.69 30.19
C ILE A 4 -5.69 -2.39 30.65
N SER A 5 -6.26 -2.38 31.86
CA SER A 5 -6.77 -1.15 32.45
C SER A 5 -5.65 -0.13 32.65
N THR A 6 -5.92 1.13 32.34
CA THR A 6 -4.99 2.26 32.40
C THR A 6 -4.04 2.28 33.62
N PRO A 7 -4.49 2.07 34.88
CA PRO A 7 -3.59 2.16 36.04
C PRO A 7 -2.50 1.06 36.10
N PHE A 8 -2.64 -0.04 35.33
CA PHE A 8 -1.65 -1.12 35.31
C PHE A 8 -0.74 -1.09 34.08
N GLN A 9 -1.01 -0.21 33.10
CA GLN A 9 -0.27 -0.20 31.83
C GLN A 9 1.23 0.01 32.05
N GLU A 10 1.62 1.01 32.84
CA GLU A 10 3.05 1.29 33.12
C GLU A 10 3.76 0.10 33.74
N ARG A 11 3.14 -0.55 34.74
CA ARG A 11 3.70 -1.73 35.40
C ARG A 11 3.87 -2.91 34.45
N VAL A 12 2.92 -3.11 33.53
CA VAL A 12 3.01 -4.19 32.55
C VAL A 12 4.11 -3.88 31.53
N LEU A 13 4.22 -2.64 31.06
CA LEU A 13 5.29 -2.23 30.15
C LEU A 13 6.68 -2.39 30.80
N GLU A 14 6.82 -2.00 32.08
CA GLU A 14 8.04 -2.23 32.85
C GLU A 14 8.36 -3.72 33.06
N ALA A 15 7.34 -4.55 33.27
CA ALA A 15 7.54 -6.00 33.40
C ALA A 15 7.99 -6.61 32.08
N LEU A 16 7.37 -6.21 30.96
CA LEU A 16 7.71 -6.66 29.62
C LEU A 16 9.11 -6.22 29.20
N SER A 17 9.54 -5.01 29.56
CA SER A 17 10.88 -4.54 29.18
C SER A 17 12.02 -5.30 29.87
N ARG A 18 11.72 -5.94 31.00
CA ARG A 18 12.64 -6.83 31.71
C ARG A 18 12.69 -8.24 31.11
N CYS A 19 11.87 -8.57 30.12
CA CYS A 19 11.90 -9.86 29.44
C CYS A 19 13.10 -9.90 28.46
N PRO A 20 14.16 -10.69 28.74
CA PRO A 20 15.40 -10.66 27.95
C PRO A 20 15.25 -11.33 26.56
N LYS A 21 14.20 -12.12 26.37
CA LYS A 21 13.88 -12.85 25.13
C LYS A 21 12.67 -12.25 24.38
N LEU A 22 12.30 -11.01 24.68
CA LEU A 22 11.18 -10.36 24.02
C LEU A 22 11.58 -10.00 22.58
N GLU A 23 11.10 -10.77 21.61
CA GLU A 23 11.39 -10.56 20.18
C GLU A 23 10.29 -9.78 19.45
N HIS A 24 9.05 -9.88 19.93
CA HIS A 24 7.89 -9.22 19.33
C HIS A 24 7.06 -8.52 20.40
N LEU A 25 6.77 -7.24 20.17
CA LEU A 25 5.94 -6.43 21.03
C LEU A 25 4.90 -5.68 20.20
N GLU A 26 3.64 -5.90 20.53
CA GLU A 26 2.51 -5.17 19.97
C GLU A 26 1.74 -4.46 21.09
N ILE A 27 1.59 -3.15 20.95
CA ILE A 27 0.90 -2.27 21.90
C ILE A 27 -0.39 -1.79 21.22
N ARG A 28 -1.55 -2.36 21.63
CA ARG A 28 -2.86 -1.99 21.09
C ARG A 28 -3.65 -1.06 21.99
N ASP A 29 -3.51 -1.22 23.30
CA ASP A 29 -4.21 -0.34 24.24
C ASP A 29 -3.63 1.09 24.18
N PRO A 30 -4.46 2.13 24.33
CA PRO A 30 -4.01 3.51 24.36
C PRO A 30 -3.04 3.74 25.53
N ILE A 31 -1.88 4.33 25.26
CA ILE A 31 -0.93 4.79 26.30
C ILE A 31 -1.12 6.29 26.51
N THR A 32 -1.51 6.68 27.72
CA THR A 32 -1.79 8.07 28.10
C THR A 32 -0.55 8.97 28.12
N GLN A 33 0.63 8.41 28.40
CA GLN A 33 1.90 9.14 28.40
C GLN A 33 2.94 8.40 27.53
N PRO A 34 2.95 8.60 26.20
CA PRO A 34 3.91 7.95 25.31
C PRO A 34 5.35 8.47 25.50
N ASN A 35 5.51 9.64 26.15
CA ASN A 35 6.79 10.23 26.48
C ASN A 35 7.48 9.39 27.56
N GLY A 36 8.41 8.53 27.13
CA GLY A 36 9.12 7.57 28.00
C GLY A 36 8.99 6.12 27.55
N LEU A 37 8.12 5.81 26.58
CA LEU A 37 7.96 4.45 26.06
C LEU A 37 9.28 3.90 25.50
N CYS A 38 10.07 4.74 24.82
CA CYS A 38 11.42 4.38 24.36
C CYS A 38 12.35 4.01 25.52
N ASP A 39 12.30 4.78 26.61
CA ASP A 39 13.19 4.59 27.76
C ASP A 39 12.89 3.27 28.47
N VAL A 40 11.61 2.90 28.57
CA VAL A 40 11.17 1.63 29.13
C VAL A 40 11.77 0.44 28.37
N PHE A 41 11.76 0.48 27.03
CA PHE A 41 12.21 -0.65 26.20
C PHE A 41 13.65 -0.55 25.71
N ARG A 42 14.44 0.43 26.16
CA ARG A 42 15.83 0.61 25.65
C ARG A 42 16.72 -0.61 25.87
N SER A 43 16.42 -1.46 26.86
CA SER A 43 17.16 -2.67 27.21
C SER A 43 16.70 -3.92 26.45
N SER A 44 15.60 -3.84 25.69
CA SER A 44 15.02 -4.97 24.95
C SER A 44 15.76 -5.21 23.62
N THR A 45 17.07 -5.50 23.71
CA THR A 45 17.97 -5.59 22.55
C THR A 45 17.69 -6.75 21.59
N GLN A 46 16.88 -7.74 21.99
CA GLN A 46 16.45 -8.86 21.15
C GLN A 46 15.15 -8.55 20.38
N LEU A 47 14.56 -7.37 20.56
CA LEU A 47 13.29 -7.03 19.92
C LEU A 47 13.50 -6.87 18.41
N ARG A 48 12.84 -7.74 17.63
CA ARG A 48 12.84 -7.76 16.17
C ARG A 48 11.63 -7.06 15.58
N SER A 49 10.52 -7.00 16.31
CA SER A 49 9.29 -6.38 15.82
C SER A 49 8.59 -5.57 16.90
N LEU A 50 8.30 -4.30 16.56
CA LEU A 50 7.59 -3.36 17.41
C LEU A 50 6.40 -2.78 16.63
N ILE A 51 5.19 -2.96 17.16
CA ILE A 51 3.95 -2.44 16.58
C ILE A 51 3.24 -1.58 17.63
N ILE A 52 2.93 -0.33 17.28
CA ILE A 52 2.23 0.62 18.13
C ILE A 52 0.96 1.06 17.41
N ALA A 53 -0.20 0.71 17.98
CA ALA A 53 -1.51 0.96 17.39
C ALA A 53 -1.91 2.45 17.42
N LYS A 54 -2.98 2.75 16.67
CA LYS A 54 -3.45 4.10 16.35
C LYS A 54 -3.78 4.96 17.58
N GLN A 55 -4.16 4.36 18.69
CA GLN A 55 -4.56 5.06 19.90
C GLN A 55 -3.38 5.63 20.70
N THR A 56 -2.13 5.26 20.35
CA THR A 56 -0.93 5.72 21.04
C THR A 56 -0.12 6.62 20.10
N PRO A 57 -0.14 7.95 20.29
CA PRO A 57 0.62 8.87 19.44
C PRO A 57 2.12 8.73 19.70
N VAL A 58 2.92 8.60 18.65
CA VAL A 58 4.38 8.48 18.75
C VAL A 58 5.06 9.56 17.92
N ALA A 59 5.76 10.45 18.60
CA ALA A 59 6.53 11.52 17.98
C ALA A 59 7.73 10.97 17.19
N GLN A 60 8.11 11.62 16.10
CA GLN A 60 9.30 11.31 15.31
C GLN A 60 10.60 11.23 16.13
N GLU A 61 10.76 12.05 17.17
CA GLU A 61 11.90 11.93 18.09
C GLU A 61 11.94 10.57 18.81
N ASN A 62 10.77 10.00 19.12
CA ASN A 62 10.65 8.70 19.78
C ASN A 62 10.82 7.55 18.78
N ILE A 63 10.34 7.69 17.56
CA ILE A 63 10.63 6.75 16.45
C ILE A 63 12.15 6.61 16.28
N ALA A 64 12.86 7.73 16.18
CA ALA A 64 14.31 7.75 16.05
C ALA A 64 15.04 7.14 17.28
N LYS A 65 14.53 7.39 18.50
CA LYS A 65 15.05 6.75 19.73
C LYS A 65 14.82 5.24 19.76
N PHE A 66 13.67 4.74 19.31
CA PHE A 66 13.43 3.29 19.18
C PHE A 66 14.43 2.67 18.21
N LEU A 67 14.60 3.24 17.03
CA LEU A 67 15.55 2.75 16.03
C LEU A 67 17.00 2.81 16.52
N SER A 68 17.36 3.81 17.32
CA SER A 68 18.69 3.92 17.95
C SER A 68 18.95 2.87 19.03
N SER A 69 17.93 2.52 19.82
CA SER A 69 18.07 1.63 20.98
C SER A 69 17.86 0.15 20.65
N LEU A 70 17.02 -0.14 19.65
CA LEU A 70 16.61 -1.49 19.27
C LEU A 70 17.37 -1.94 18.01
N SER A 71 18.65 -2.26 18.16
CA SER A 71 19.54 -2.55 17.02
C SER A 71 19.21 -3.81 16.21
N GLN A 72 18.42 -4.74 16.78
CA GLN A 72 17.94 -5.96 16.10
C GLN A 72 16.58 -5.78 15.44
N LEU A 73 16.01 -4.58 15.45
CA LEU A 73 14.67 -4.34 14.94
C LEU A 73 14.62 -4.57 13.41
N GLU A 74 13.75 -5.49 13.00
CA GLU A 74 13.47 -5.82 11.61
C GLU A 74 12.18 -5.17 11.11
N ARG A 75 11.21 -4.96 12.00
CA ARG A 75 9.90 -4.39 11.67
C ARG A 75 9.48 -3.34 12.68
N LEU A 76 9.19 -2.13 12.19
CA LEU A 76 8.60 -1.06 12.98
C LEU A 76 7.26 -0.64 12.37
N GLU A 77 6.22 -0.63 13.19
CA GLU A 77 4.93 -0.05 12.83
C GLU A 77 4.45 0.96 13.86
N VAL A 78 4.09 2.14 13.38
CA VAL A 78 3.50 3.21 14.18
C VAL A 78 2.27 3.72 13.46
N HIS A 79 1.10 3.41 14.01
CA HIS A 79 -0.18 3.73 13.37
C HIS A 79 -0.72 5.12 13.73
N ASN A 80 0.04 5.89 14.51
CA ASN A 80 -0.24 7.29 14.84
C ASN A 80 1.07 8.07 15.06
N ALA A 81 1.83 8.23 13.98
CA ALA A 81 3.06 8.99 13.97
C ALA A 81 2.77 10.48 14.07
N GLN A 82 3.59 11.21 14.84
CA GLN A 82 3.43 12.62 15.12
C GLN A 82 4.69 13.41 14.76
N PRO A 83 4.56 14.67 14.30
CA PRO A 83 5.71 15.50 13.98
C PRO A 83 6.53 15.84 15.23
N SER A 84 7.80 16.19 15.06
CA SER A 84 8.70 16.58 16.15
C SER A 84 9.53 17.80 15.79
N PRO A 85 10.00 18.61 16.77
CA PRO A 85 10.99 19.64 16.49
C PRO A 85 12.25 19.02 15.86
N GLU A 86 12.78 19.64 14.82
CA GLU A 86 13.93 19.11 14.08
C GLU A 86 15.15 18.88 14.98
N SER A 87 15.40 19.77 15.93
CA SER A 87 16.50 19.68 16.90
C SER A 87 16.46 18.44 17.81
N LYS A 88 15.33 17.72 17.89
CA LYS A 88 15.19 16.51 18.71
C LYS A 88 15.24 15.21 17.91
N VAL A 89 15.24 15.29 16.59
CA VAL A 89 15.15 14.11 15.73
C VAL A 89 16.54 13.71 15.28
N HIS A 90 17.00 12.56 15.78
CA HIS A 90 18.32 12.01 15.46
C HIS A 90 18.18 10.57 14.98
N TRP A 91 17.95 10.41 13.67
CA TRP A 91 17.88 9.09 13.06
C TRP A 91 19.24 8.39 13.08
N PRO A 92 19.29 7.09 13.37
CA PRO A 92 20.52 6.31 13.22
C PRO A 92 21.07 6.38 11.80
N SER A 93 22.39 6.48 11.67
CA SER A 93 23.05 6.49 10.36
C SER A 93 23.02 5.13 9.66
N HIS A 94 22.85 4.03 10.41
CA HIS A 94 22.90 2.68 9.88
C HIS A 94 21.95 1.73 10.62
N LEU A 95 21.02 1.12 9.89
CA LEU A 95 19.93 0.25 10.33
C LEU A 95 19.92 -1.02 9.45
N PRO A 96 20.92 -1.92 9.61
CA PRO A 96 21.11 -3.03 8.69
C PRO A 96 20.06 -4.14 8.85
N ASN A 97 19.41 -4.25 10.01
CA ASN A 97 18.43 -5.31 10.25
C ASN A 97 17.02 -4.91 9.81
N LEU A 98 16.77 -3.61 9.60
CA LEU A 98 15.43 -3.09 9.35
C LEU A 98 14.97 -3.46 7.95
N LYS A 99 13.85 -4.19 7.88
CA LYS A 99 13.23 -4.73 6.66
C LYS A 99 11.88 -4.10 6.36
N SER A 100 11.13 -3.68 7.37
CA SER A 100 9.75 -3.19 7.19
C SER A 100 9.48 -1.97 8.06
N ILE A 101 8.98 -0.91 7.44
CA ILE A 101 8.52 0.30 8.12
C ILE A 101 7.09 0.61 7.71
N THR A 102 6.22 0.81 8.71
CA THR A 102 4.85 1.30 8.51
C THR A 102 4.62 2.53 9.37
N LEU A 103 4.33 3.68 8.76
CA LEU A 103 3.97 4.91 9.45
C LEU A 103 2.62 5.41 8.96
N LEU A 104 1.68 5.62 9.88
CA LEU A 104 0.38 6.23 9.59
C LEU A 104 0.24 7.51 10.40
N THR A 105 -0.37 8.55 9.84
CA THR A 105 -0.61 9.80 10.54
C THR A 105 -1.95 10.42 10.19
N GLU A 106 -2.60 11.03 11.18
CA GLU A 106 -3.74 11.95 11.00
C GLU A 106 -3.32 13.40 11.29
N ALA A 107 -2.04 13.64 11.58
CA ALA A 107 -1.52 14.96 11.86
C ALA A 107 -1.43 15.77 10.57
N SER A 108 -1.81 17.05 10.63
CA SER A 108 -1.54 17.99 9.56
C SER A 108 -0.02 18.17 9.37
N ILE A 109 0.35 18.58 8.15
CA ILE A 109 1.74 18.90 7.82
C ILE A 109 2.22 19.99 8.79
N PRO A 110 3.35 19.78 9.48
CA PRO A 110 3.80 20.74 10.46
C PRO A 110 4.40 21.99 9.79
N PRO A 111 4.45 23.13 10.51
CA PRO A 111 5.17 24.31 10.04
C PRO A 111 6.69 24.05 9.92
N PRO A 112 7.44 24.93 9.22
CA PRO A 112 8.90 24.86 9.12
C PRO A 112 9.60 24.74 10.49
N GLY A 113 10.75 24.07 10.53
CA GLY A 113 11.52 23.78 11.76
C GLY A 113 11.02 22.54 12.54
N ARG A 114 10.11 21.77 11.94
CA ARG A 114 9.65 20.49 12.48
C ARG A 114 9.77 19.40 11.42
N VAL A 115 10.13 18.21 11.88
CA VAL A 115 10.17 17.00 11.08
C VAL A 115 8.74 16.44 10.93
N PRO A 116 8.28 16.18 9.69
CA PRO A 116 6.96 15.61 9.42
C PRO A 116 6.76 14.20 10.01
N ALA A 117 5.50 13.83 10.29
CA ALA A 117 5.15 12.59 10.98
C ALA A 117 5.58 11.29 10.25
N LEU A 118 5.55 11.28 8.92
CA LEU A 118 5.96 10.17 8.05
C LEU A 118 7.39 10.34 7.50
N TYR A 119 8.21 11.18 8.15
CA TYR A 119 9.58 11.40 7.70
C TYR A 119 10.38 10.08 7.71
N ILE A 120 11.09 9.87 6.60
CA ILE A 120 12.14 8.87 6.45
C ILE A 120 13.38 9.62 5.95
N PRO A 121 14.57 9.41 6.55
CA PRO A 121 15.76 10.14 6.16
C PRO A 121 16.10 9.90 4.68
N PRO A 122 16.46 10.95 3.92
CA PRO A 122 16.95 10.77 2.57
C PRO A 122 18.26 9.97 2.62
N ALA A 123 18.46 9.06 1.68
CA ALA A 123 19.77 8.44 1.50
C ALA A 123 20.74 9.52 0.99
N THR A 124 21.65 9.97 1.85
CA THR A 124 22.66 10.97 1.50
C THR A 124 23.70 10.35 0.59
N LEU A 125 23.92 10.93 -0.59
CA LEU A 125 25.13 10.71 -1.37
C LEU A 125 26.24 11.58 -0.76
N SER A 126 26.93 11.10 0.27
CA SER A 126 28.28 11.59 0.52
C SER A 126 29.20 10.96 -0.53
N GLN A 127 29.98 11.80 -1.23
CA GLN A 127 30.90 11.43 -2.33
C GLN A 127 31.91 10.31 -1.99
N GLU A 128 32.01 9.90 -0.72
CA GLU A 128 32.98 8.91 -0.23
C GLU A 128 32.32 7.67 0.39
N SER A 129 30.99 7.60 0.50
CA SER A 129 30.31 6.43 1.07
C SER A 129 28.89 6.27 0.53
N MET A 130 28.69 5.24 -0.30
CA MET A 130 27.39 4.75 -0.77
C MET A 130 26.60 4.04 0.35
N SER A 131 26.58 4.57 1.58
CA SER A 131 25.90 3.91 2.69
C SER A 131 24.43 4.32 2.72
N CYS A 132 23.55 3.49 2.15
CA CYS A 132 22.13 3.55 2.43
C CYS A 132 21.92 3.29 3.94
N SER A 133 21.19 4.17 4.63
CA SER A 133 20.92 4.03 6.07
C SER A 133 20.20 2.72 6.37
N MET A 134 19.34 2.24 5.46
CA MET A 134 18.55 1.03 5.62
C MET A 134 18.75 0.11 4.40
N PRO A 135 19.91 -0.56 4.29
CA PRO A 135 20.30 -1.31 3.08
C PRO A 135 19.43 -2.55 2.83
N ASN A 136 18.71 -3.04 3.85
CA ASN A 136 17.88 -4.23 3.80
C ASN A 136 16.37 -3.94 3.88
N LEU A 137 15.97 -2.68 3.65
CA LEU A 137 14.55 -2.30 3.64
C LEU A 137 13.84 -2.97 2.45
N GLU A 138 12.87 -3.83 2.75
CA GLU A 138 12.06 -4.58 1.79
C GLU A 138 10.64 -4.02 1.67
N GLU A 139 10.09 -3.45 2.73
CA GLU A 139 8.72 -2.96 2.77
C GLU A 139 8.61 -1.56 3.37
N LEU A 140 7.86 -0.69 2.68
CA LEU A 140 7.55 0.65 3.16
C LEU A 140 6.08 0.98 2.95
N ARG A 141 5.39 1.29 4.05
CA ARG A 141 4.00 1.75 4.04
C ARG A 141 3.89 3.11 4.72
N LEU A 142 3.38 4.09 3.98
CA LEU A 142 3.17 5.45 4.47
C LEU A 142 1.72 5.88 4.20
N GLU A 143 1.01 6.28 5.25
CA GLU A 143 -0.39 6.72 5.15
C GLU A 143 -0.59 8.06 5.85
N SER A 144 -1.11 9.03 5.10
CA SER A 144 -1.49 10.34 5.58
C SER A 144 -2.99 10.52 5.41
N TYR A 145 -3.69 10.80 6.51
CA TYR A 145 -5.13 11.09 6.48
C TYR A 145 -5.46 12.26 7.41
N PRO A 146 -4.94 13.46 7.12
CA PRO A 146 -5.12 14.62 7.98
C PRO A 146 -6.58 15.09 7.96
N LYS A 147 -7.04 15.65 9.09
CA LYS A 147 -8.40 16.22 9.20
C LYS A 147 -8.68 17.32 8.18
N VAL A 148 -7.64 18.09 7.84
CA VAL A 148 -7.65 19.09 6.77
C VAL A 148 -6.70 18.60 5.70
N TRP A 149 -7.22 18.45 4.48
CA TRP A 149 -6.44 17.95 3.37
C TRP A 149 -5.26 18.88 3.08
N ALA A 150 -4.07 18.28 2.97
CA ALA A 150 -2.86 18.94 2.51
C ALA A 150 -1.95 17.88 1.84
N PRO A 151 -1.28 18.22 0.73
CA PRO A 151 -0.43 17.28 0.02
C PRO A 151 0.80 16.89 0.85
N TYR A 152 0.92 15.61 1.20
CA TYR A 152 2.03 15.12 2.01
C TYR A 152 3.22 14.69 1.11
N TYR A 153 4.30 15.45 1.11
CA TYR A 153 5.50 15.16 0.30
C TYR A 153 6.42 14.13 0.95
N LEU A 154 6.98 13.23 0.15
CA LEU A 154 8.02 12.31 0.61
C LEU A 154 9.33 13.06 0.85
N SER A 155 10.05 12.71 1.92
CA SER A 155 11.36 13.27 2.25
C SER A 155 12.54 12.51 1.62
N PHE A 156 12.26 11.52 0.78
CA PHE A 156 13.24 10.60 0.19
C PHE A 156 12.76 10.14 -1.19
N ASP A 157 13.68 9.54 -1.95
CA ASP A 157 13.38 8.88 -3.22
C ASP A 157 13.40 7.35 -3.03
N PRO A 158 12.29 6.62 -3.29
CA PRO A 158 12.22 5.18 -3.12
C PRO A 158 13.29 4.39 -3.89
N ILE A 159 13.81 4.91 -5.02
CA ILE A 159 14.86 4.22 -5.80
C ILE A 159 16.14 3.98 -5.00
N ARG A 160 16.35 4.74 -3.92
CA ARG A 160 17.52 4.62 -3.04
C ARG A 160 17.52 3.33 -2.21
N TYR A 161 16.38 2.68 -2.08
CA TYR A 161 16.23 1.44 -1.34
C TYR A 161 16.23 0.28 -2.34
N SER A 162 17.42 -0.21 -2.69
CA SER A 162 17.62 -1.19 -3.76
C SER A 162 16.96 -2.55 -3.50
N ARG A 163 16.64 -2.88 -2.25
CA ARG A 163 15.92 -4.11 -1.86
C ARG A 163 14.42 -3.90 -1.62
N LEU A 164 13.89 -2.71 -1.90
CA LEU A 164 12.48 -2.40 -1.66
C LEU A 164 11.58 -3.19 -2.62
N ARG A 165 10.82 -4.13 -2.07
CA ARG A 165 9.91 -5.02 -2.79
C ARG A 165 8.46 -4.56 -2.69
N ARG A 166 8.09 -3.90 -1.59
CA ARG A 166 6.72 -3.43 -1.34
C ARG A 166 6.69 -1.95 -1.01
N LEU A 167 5.94 -1.19 -1.80
CA LEU A 167 5.66 0.22 -1.57
C LEU A 167 4.15 0.47 -1.52
N ASP A 168 3.67 0.98 -0.40
CA ASP A 168 2.25 1.28 -0.15
C ASP A 168 2.10 2.73 0.33
N LEU A 169 1.48 3.55 -0.49
CA LEU A 169 1.42 5.00 -0.33
C LEU A 169 -0.04 5.46 -0.31
N LYS A 170 -0.46 6.07 0.80
CA LYS A 170 -1.82 6.58 0.94
C LYS A 170 -1.87 8.04 1.37
N GLY A 171 -2.62 8.87 0.66
CA GLY A 171 -2.79 10.29 0.97
C GLY A 171 -1.50 11.12 0.86
N VAL A 172 -0.54 10.65 0.07
CA VAL A 172 0.74 11.33 -0.18
C VAL A 172 0.75 11.99 -1.56
N PHE A 173 1.61 12.98 -1.73
CA PHE A 173 1.89 13.60 -3.01
C PHE A 173 2.92 12.75 -3.76
N ILE A 174 2.52 12.24 -4.93
CA ILE A 174 3.33 11.49 -5.87
C ILE A 174 3.95 12.50 -6.84
N GLY A 175 5.26 12.69 -6.75
CA GLY A 175 5.97 13.65 -7.60
C GLY A 175 7.48 13.47 -7.56
N THR A 176 8.09 13.49 -8.75
CA THR A 176 9.54 13.60 -9.02
C THR A 176 10.46 12.51 -8.45
N PHE A 177 9.92 11.44 -7.88
CA PHE A 177 10.73 10.29 -7.42
C PHE A 177 10.67 9.13 -8.41
N SER A 178 11.66 8.24 -8.33
CA SER A 178 11.77 7.05 -9.16
C SER A 178 11.40 5.79 -8.37
N LEU A 179 10.94 4.76 -9.09
CA LEU A 179 10.60 3.48 -8.49
C LEU A 179 11.76 2.48 -8.66
N PRO A 180 12.14 1.73 -7.62
CA PRO A 180 13.23 0.76 -7.72
C PRO A 180 12.83 -0.48 -8.54
N PRO A 181 13.77 -1.08 -9.31
CA PRO A 181 13.48 -2.27 -10.14
C PRO A 181 13.22 -3.55 -9.33
N SER A 182 13.52 -3.55 -8.03
CA SER A 182 13.22 -4.65 -7.10
C SER A 182 11.75 -4.68 -6.67
N LEU A 183 10.95 -3.68 -7.05
CA LEU A 183 9.56 -3.58 -6.61
C LEU A 183 8.71 -4.72 -7.19
N GLU A 184 8.02 -5.43 -6.30
CA GLU A 184 7.11 -6.53 -6.57
C GLU A 184 5.64 -6.10 -6.40
N TYR A 185 5.40 -5.18 -5.47
CA TYR A 185 4.09 -4.66 -5.10
C TYR A 185 4.11 -3.13 -5.02
N LEU A 186 3.21 -2.48 -5.78
CA LEU A 186 2.94 -1.05 -5.69
C LEU A 186 1.46 -0.81 -5.40
N SER A 187 1.19 -0.09 -4.32
CA SER A 187 -0.14 0.41 -3.97
C SER A 187 -0.10 1.91 -3.78
N ILE A 188 -0.97 2.63 -4.48
CA ILE A 188 -1.19 4.06 -4.29
C ILE A 188 -2.68 4.30 -4.06
N HIS A 189 -3.02 5.05 -3.02
CA HIS A 189 -4.41 5.36 -2.67
C HIS A 189 -4.55 6.84 -2.31
N ALA A 190 -5.51 7.55 -2.92
CA ALA A 190 -5.80 8.95 -2.61
C ALA A 190 -4.55 9.84 -2.77
N GLY A 191 -3.70 9.51 -3.73
CA GLY A 191 -2.44 10.21 -4.00
C GLY A 191 -2.65 11.41 -4.91
N ALA A 192 -2.11 12.57 -4.53
CA ALA A 192 -2.10 13.76 -5.38
C ALA A 192 -0.86 13.74 -6.30
N ALA A 193 -0.93 14.43 -7.44
CA ALA A 193 0.20 14.60 -8.35
C ALA A 193 0.26 16.05 -8.86
N PRO A 194 1.40 16.51 -9.42
CA PRO A 194 1.47 17.80 -10.08
C PRO A 194 0.38 17.91 -11.18
N PRO A 195 -0.34 19.03 -11.25
CA PRO A 195 -1.36 19.22 -12.28
C PRO A 195 -0.73 19.28 -13.67
N GLY A 196 -1.37 18.64 -14.65
CA GLY A 196 -0.91 18.62 -16.04
C GLY A 196 0.14 17.56 -16.37
N GLU A 197 0.68 16.85 -15.37
CA GLU A 197 1.55 15.69 -15.60
C GLU A 197 0.70 14.44 -15.87
N GLU A 198 0.98 13.76 -16.99
CA GLU A 198 0.28 12.53 -17.37
C GLU A 198 0.84 11.30 -16.64
N PHE A 199 2.08 11.40 -16.15
CA PHE A 199 2.77 10.36 -15.40
C PHE A 199 3.59 11.00 -14.27
N PRO A 200 3.23 10.79 -12.98
CA PRO A 200 3.75 11.61 -11.88
C PRO A 200 5.13 11.20 -11.35
N PHE A 201 5.79 10.24 -11.98
CA PHE A 201 7.12 9.76 -11.59
C PHE A 201 8.21 10.43 -12.43
N SER A 202 9.46 10.37 -11.95
CA SER A 202 10.59 11.04 -12.61
C SER A 202 10.71 10.65 -14.10
N PRO A 203 10.82 11.62 -15.02
CA PRO A 203 11.05 11.35 -16.44
C PRO A 203 12.52 11.03 -16.76
N GLU A 204 13.43 11.27 -15.81
CA GLU A 204 14.88 11.18 -16.03
C GLU A 204 15.37 9.75 -16.25
N GLN A 205 14.60 8.75 -15.79
CA GLN A 205 14.95 7.34 -15.95
C GLN A 205 13.80 6.58 -16.60
N PRO A 206 14.09 5.65 -17.53
CA PRO A 206 13.07 4.77 -18.06
C PRO A 206 12.48 3.95 -16.91
N LEU A 207 11.16 3.90 -16.86
CA LEU A 207 10.45 3.04 -15.92
C LEU A 207 10.85 1.59 -16.21
N HIS A 208 11.47 0.90 -15.26
CA HIS A 208 11.85 -0.50 -15.41
C HIS A 208 11.56 -1.26 -14.11
N LEU A 209 10.51 -2.07 -14.13
CA LEU A 209 9.96 -2.75 -12.96
C LEU A 209 9.75 -4.24 -13.27
N PRO A 210 10.83 -4.99 -13.59
CA PRO A 210 10.72 -6.36 -14.10
C PRO A 210 10.11 -7.35 -13.10
N ASN A 211 10.15 -7.05 -11.79
CA ASN A 211 9.63 -7.91 -10.74
C ASN A 211 8.19 -7.54 -10.33
N LEU A 212 7.65 -6.43 -10.84
CA LEU A 212 6.34 -5.95 -10.43
C LEU A 212 5.26 -6.89 -10.94
N HIS A 213 4.55 -7.51 -10.01
CA HIS A 213 3.42 -8.39 -10.32
C HIS A 213 2.10 -7.91 -9.74
N THR A 214 2.12 -6.95 -8.80
CA THR A 214 0.92 -6.37 -8.21
C THR A 214 0.92 -4.86 -8.30
N LEU A 215 -0.09 -4.30 -8.96
CA LEU A 215 -0.33 -2.87 -9.08
C LEU A 215 -1.74 -2.52 -8.59
N MET A 216 -1.82 -1.63 -7.62
CA MET A 216 -3.09 -1.14 -7.07
C MET A 216 -3.12 0.39 -7.10
N LEU A 217 -4.10 0.95 -7.79
CA LEU A 217 -4.30 2.38 -7.96
C LEU A 217 -5.72 2.71 -7.53
N ARG A 218 -5.90 3.48 -6.46
CA ARG A 218 -7.22 3.72 -5.85
C ARG A 218 -7.50 5.18 -5.56
N ASP A 219 -8.66 5.68 -5.96
CA ASP A 219 -9.07 7.06 -5.71
C ASP A 219 -8.01 8.05 -6.24
N ILE A 220 -7.67 7.88 -7.52
CA ILE A 220 -6.59 8.64 -8.16
C ILE A 220 -7.08 9.30 -9.45
N ILE A 221 -7.03 10.64 -9.46
CA ILE A 221 -7.48 11.45 -10.60
C ILE A 221 -6.50 11.47 -11.77
N TRP A 222 -5.21 11.20 -11.55
CA TRP A 222 -4.18 11.24 -12.59
C TRP A 222 -3.96 9.89 -13.28
N VAL A 223 -4.71 8.84 -12.91
CA VAL A 223 -4.63 7.54 -13.58
C VAL A 223 -5.39 7.60 -14.89
N THR A 224 -4.64 7.53 -15.99
CA THR A 224 -5.15 7.58 -17.36
C THR A 224 -4.71 6.33 -18.15
N TYR A 225 -5.16 6.24 -19.40
CA TYR A 225 -4.62 5.30 -20.38
C TYR A 225 -3.08 5.32 -20.41
N ARG A 226 -2.47 6.51 -20.48
CA ARG A 226 -1.01 6.66 -20.57
C ARG A 226 -0.32 6.14 -19.31
N THR A 227 -0.91 6.40 -18.14
CA THR A 227 -0.39 5.89 -16.86
C THR A 227 -0.34 4.37 -16.85
N LEU A 228 -1.43 3.70 -17.25
CA LEU A 228 -1.49 2.25 -17.31
C LEU A 228 -0.56 1.67 -18.39
N HIS A 229 -0.51 2.29 -19.57
CA HIS A 229 0.42 1.89 -20.63
C HIS A 229 1.87 1.94 -20.14
N ARG A 230 2.28 2.98 -19.40
CA ARG A 230 3.62 3.05 -18.80
C ARG A 230 3.90 1.86 -17.88
N PHE A 231 2.96 1.52 -17.00
CA PHE A 231 3.14 0.39 -16.07
C PHE A 231 3.07 -0.98 -16.74
N ILE A 232 2.22 -1.18 -17.74
CA ILE A 232 2.00 -2.48 -18.38
C ILE A 232 3.04 -2.74 -19.47
N VAL A 233 3.41 -1.71 -20.23
CA VAL A 233 4.22 -1.85 -21.45
C VAL A 233 5.65 -1.40 -21.17
N ASP A 234 5.84 -0.13 -20.84
CA ASP A 234 7.17 0.49 -20.78
C ASP A 234 8.01 -0.09 -19.63
N SER A 235 7.36 -0.46 -18.52
CA SER A 235 8.04 -0.97 -17.32
C SER A 235 8.63 -2.38 -17.47
N LYS A 236 8.19 -3.16 -18.47
CA LYS A 236 8.45 -4.61 -18.58
C LYS A 236 7.98 -5.43 -17.38
N ALA A 237 6.99 -4.95 -16.63
CA ALA A 237 6.39 -5.68 -15.51
C ALA A 237 5.63 -6.91 -16.00
N VAL A 238 5.66 -7.98 -15.19
CA VAL A 238 4.88 -9.20 -15.43
C VAL A 238 3.67 -9.18 -14.49
N LEU A 239 2.77 -8.22 -14.73
CA LEU A 239 1.60 -8.01 -13.87
C LEU A 239 0.69 -9.22 -13.84
N ARG A 240 0.32 -9.62 -12.62
CA ARG A 240 -0.65 -10.68 -12.31
C ARG A 240 -1.89 -10.11 -11.65
N ASN A 241 -1.73 -9.08 -10.82
CA ASN A 241 -2.82 -8.48 -10.06
C ASN A 241 -2.89 -6.99 -10.41
N LEU A 242 -4.00 -6.58 -11.02
CA LEU A 242 -4.27 -5.19 -11.34
C LEU A 242 -5.56 -4.77 -10.65
N VAL A 243 -5.48 -3.73 -9.82
CA VAL A 243 -6.68 -3.09 -9.25
C VAL A 243 -6.65 -1.61 -9.59
N VAL A 244 -7.69 -1.15 -10.29
CA VAL A 244 -7.93 0.26 -10.56
C VAL A 244 -9.31 0.61 -10.02
N ASP A 245 -9.34 1.37 -8.94
CA ASP A 245 -10.54 1.65 -8.12
C ASP A 245 -10.79 3.16 -8.09
N ARG A 246 -12.01 3.63 -8.39
CA ARG A 246 -12.34 5.07 -8.38
C ARG A 246 -11.30 5.94 -9.11
N CYS A 247 -10.96 5.60 -10.35
CA CYS A 247 -10.07 6.42 -11.19
C CYS A 247 -10.88 7.12 -12.29
N PRO A 248 -11.36 8.37 -12.07
CA PRO A 248 -12.37 8.99 -12.92
C PRO A 248 -11.92 9.32 -14.35
N GLN A 249 -10.61 9.41 -14.59
CA GLN A 249 -10.06 9.66 -15.94
C GLN A 249 -9.90 8.36 -16.78
N LEU A 250 -10.11 7.20 -16.15
CA LEU A 250 -10.04 5.90 -16.78
C LEU A 250 -11.45 5.32 -16.89
N ASP A 251 -11.89 5.08 -18.13
CA ASP A 251 -13.14 4.38 -18.44
C ASP A 251 -12.85 2.95 -18.92
N SER A 252 -13.92 2.17 -19.11
CA SER A 252 -13.83 0.78 -19.54
C SER A 252 -13.22 0.60 -20.94
N GLU A 253 -13.44 1.55 -21.87
CA GLU A 253 -12.87 1.50 -23.22
C GLU A 253 -11.35 1.66 -23.18
N LYS A 254 -10.84 2.69 -22.46
CA LYS A 254 -9.40 2.91 -22.30
C LYS A 254 -8.71 1.74 -21.60
N LEU A 255 -9.32 1.19 -20.56
CA LEU A 255 -8.76 0.03 -19.87
C LEU A 255 -8.72 -1.20 -20.80
N SER A 256 -9.80 -1.46 -21.54
CA SER A 256 -9.85 -2.56 -22.51
C SER A 256 -8.76 -2.42 -23.57
N LEU A 257 -8.54 -1.20 -24.08
CA LEU A 257 -7.50 -0.92 -25.07
C LEU A 257 -6.11 -1.30 -24.55
N VAL A 258 -5.74 -0.85 -23.35
CA VAL A 258 -4.43 -1.18 -22.76
C VAL A 258 -4.26 -2.68 -22.54
N LEU A 259 -5.31 -3.38 -22.07
CA LEU A 259 -5.22 -4.81 -21.80
C LEU A 259 -5.14 -5.64 -23.09
N ALA A 260 -5.93 -5.29 -24.11
CA ALA A 260 -5.98 -6.01 -25.39
C ALA A 260 -4.69 -5.85 -26.21
N GLU A 261 -4.09 -4.65 -26.23
CA GLU A 261 -2.87 -4.39 -26.99
C GLU A 261 -1.63 -5.11 -26.45
N ASN A 262 -1.65 -5.52 -25.17
CA ASN A 262 -0.42 -5.84 -24.45
C ASN A 262 -0.34 -7.26 -23.86
N SER A 263 -1.22 -8.18 -24.29
CA SER A 263 -1.19 -9.61 -23.91
C SER A 263 -0.90 -9.84 -22.41
N VAL A 264 -1.65 -9.16 -21.54
CA VAL A 264 -1.40 -9.18 -20.10
C VAL A 264 -1.92 -10.48 -19.49
N ASN A 265 -1.10 -11.13 -18.67
CA ASN A 265 -1.46 -12.41 -18.05
C ASN A 265 -1.98 -12.25 -16.61
N LEU A 266 -3.09 -11.54 -16.46
CA LEU A 266 -3.68 -11.25 -15.15
C LEU A 266 -4.35 -12.50 -14.53
N THR A 267 -4.10 -12.71 -13.25
CA THR A 267 -4.83 -13.66 -12.39
C THR A 267 -5.92 -12.96 -11.58
N GLU A 268 -5.74 -11.67 -11.29
CA GLU A 268 -6.70 -10.85 -10.55
C GLU A 268 -6.91 -9.50 -11.26
N LEU A 269 -8.17 -9.14 -11.49
CA LEU A 269 -8.57 -7.84 -12.03
C LEU A 269 -9.62 -7.22 -11.10
N GLY A 270 -9.36 -6.01 -10.62
CA GLY A 270 -10.31 -5.19 -9.89
C GLY A 270 -10.59 -3.88 -10.61
N VAL A 271 -11.87 -3.62 -10.87
CA VAL A 271 -12.38 -2.39 -11.48
C VAL A 271 -13.51 -1.73 -10.65
N PRO A 272 -13.45 -1.73 -9.31
CA PRO A 272 -14.53 -1.21 -8.51
C PRO A 272 -14.71 0.30 -8.74
N GLN A 273 -15.97 0.74 -8.83
CA GLN A 273 -16.32 2.16 -9.03
C GLN A 273 -15.64 2.83 -10.24
N LEU A 274 -15.22 2.06 -11.25
CA LEU A 274 -14.80 2.64 -12.52
C LEU A 274 -16.02 3.07 -13.36
N PRO A 275 -15.97 4.25 -14.01
CA PRO A 275 -17.02 4.70 -14.91
C PRO A 275 -17.29 3.72 -16.06
N GLY A 276 -18.56 3.44 -16.32
CA GLY A 276 -18.99 2.66 -17.48
C GLY A 276 -18.76 1.15 -17.36
N ILE A 277 -18.63 0.61 -16.15
CA ILE A 277 -18.54 -0.84 -15.90
C ILE A 277 -19.94 -1.46 -15.77
N ASN A 278 -20.30 -2.33 -16.71
CA ASN A 278 -21.53 -3.13 -16.75
C ASN A 278 -21.24 -4.53 -17.33
N ASP A 279 -22.26 -5.38 -17.47
CA ASP A 279 -22.11 -6.77 -17.96
C ASP A 279 -21.35 -6.87 -19.29
N SER A 280 -21.66 -5.98 -20.26
CA SER A 280 -21.06 -6.00 -21.60
C SER A 280 -19.61 -5.53 -21.59
N THR A 281 -19.31 -4.47 -20.84
CA THR A 281 -17.94 -3.94 -20.79
C THR A 281 -17.03 -4.87 -19.98
N VAL A 282 -17.55 -5.52 -18.92
CA VAL A 282 -16.80 -6.56 -18.20
C VAL A 282 -16.48 -7.72 -19.12
N LYS A 283 -17.43 -8.14 -19.96
CA LYS A 283 -17.16 -9.19 -20.97
C LYS A 283 -15.97 -8.81 -21.86
N THR A 284 -15.96 -7.61 -22.42
CA THR A 284 -14.85 -7.11 -23.25
C THR A 284 -13.53 -6.99 -22.49
N LEU A 285 -13.57 -6.53 -21.23
CA LEU A 285 -12.37 -6.36 -20.40
C LEU A 285 -11.66 -7.67 -20.10
N VAL A 286 -12.42 -8.75 -19.95
CA VAL A 286 -11.89 -10.07 -19.56
C VAL A 286 -11.69 -11.00 -20.76
N GLU A 287 -12.12 -10.61 -21.96
CA GLU A 287 -11.78 -11.30 -23.20
C GLU A 287 -10.26 -11.35 -23.37
N GLY A 288 -9.72 -12.55 -23.58
CA GLY A 288 -8.28 -12.78 -23.70
C GLY A 288 -7.51 -12.92 -22.36
N LEU A 289 -8.14 -12.65 -21.21
CA LEU A 289 -7.51 -12.86 -19.89
C LEU A 289 -7.70 -14.30 -19.40
N SER A 290 -7.21 -15.28 -20.15
CA SER A 290 -7.49 -16.72 -19.93
C SER A 290 -7.09 -17.27 -18.55
N ASN A 291 -6.13 -16.65 -17.86
CA ASN A 291 -5.69 -17.04 -16.52
C ASN A 291 -6.38 -16.28 -15.37
N LEU A 292 -7.40 -15.47 -15.67
CA LEU A 292 -8.12 -14.69 -14.66
C LEU A 292 -8.95 -15.60 -13.73
N THR A 293 -8.64 -15.55 -12.44
CA THR A 293 -9.30 -16.35 -11.39
C THR A 293 -10.12 -15.50 -10.41
N ALA A 294 -9.79 -14.21 -10.26
CA ALA A 294 -10.53 -13.30 -9.40
C ALA A 294 -10.92 -12.01 -10.15
N LEU A 295 -12.19 -11.62 -10.00
CA LEU A 295 -12.75 -10.41 -10.59
C LEU A 295 -13.46 -9.58 -9.52
N ASP A 296 -13.03 -8.33 -9.31
CA ASP A 296 -13.73 -7.37 -8.46
C ASP A 296 -14.42 -6.30 -9.30
N VAL A 297 -15.75 -6.32 -9.26
CA VAL A 297 -16.65 -5.38 -9.95
C VAL A 297 -17.55 -4.66 -8.94
N SER A 298 -17.10 -4.55 -7.69
CA SER A 298 -17.88 -3.95 -6.61
C SER A 298 -18.27 -2.49 -6.92
N ASN A 299 -19.50 -2.11 -6.55
CA ASN A 299 -20.09 -0.78 -6.76
C ASN A 299 -20.07 -0.37 -8.26
N THR A 300 -20.52 -1.26 -9.14
CA THR A 300 -20.67 -0.99 -10.58
C THR A 300 -22.07 -1.37 -11.05
N ASP A 301 -22.40 -1.09 -12.31
CA ASP A 301 -23.74 -1.32 -12.90
C ASP A 301 -23.94 -2.76 -13.41
N VAL A 302 -23.11 -3.69 -12.96
CA VAL A 302 -23.24 -5.11 -13.29
C VAL A 302 -24.52 -5.71 -12.72
N THR A 303 -25.08 -6.68 -13.43
CA THR A 303 -26.35 -7.34 -13.08
C THR A 303 -26.16 -8.84 -12.89
N GLY A 304 -27.26 -9.54 -12.57
CA GLY A 304 -27.26 -11.00 -12.53
C GLY A 304 -26.84 -11.67 -13.85
N ARG A 305 -26.86 -10.95 -14.99
CA ARG A 305 -26.38 -11.48 -16.28
C ARG A 305 -24.87 -11.74 -16.28
N LEU A 306 -24.06 -10.92 -15.62
CA LEU A 306 -22.63 -11.17 -15.47
C LEU A 306 -22.38 -12.48 -14.72
N LEU A 307 -23.07 -12.70 -13.60
CA LEU A 307 -22.93 -13.93 -12.81
C LEU A 307 -23.34 -15.17 -13.59
N LYS A 308 -24.41 -15.08 -14.38
CA LYS A 308 -24.83 -16.14 -15.28
C LYS A 308 -23.77 -16.42 -16.35
N MET A 309 -23.24 -15.38 -17.00
CA MET A 309 -22.18 -15.51 -18.01
C MET A 309 -20.93 -16.22 -17.44
N LEU A 310 -20.49 -15.82 -16.24
CA LEU A 310 -19.33 -16.43 -15.58
C LEU A 310 -19.58 -17.90 -15.19
N ALA A 311 -20.79 -18.24 -14.76
CA ALA A 311 -21.17 -19.62 -14.47
C ALA A 311 -21.25 -20.49 -15.74
N ASP A 312 -21.88 -19.98 -16.80
CA ASP A 312 -22.05 -20.69 -18.07
C ASP A 312 -20.70 -20.91 -18.79
N ALA A 313 -19.75 -19.97 -18.66
CA ALA A 313 -18.38 -20.10 -19.16
C ALA A 313 -17.61 -21.31 -18.58
N ARG A 314 -17.99 -21.80 -17.40
CA ARG A 314 -17.34 -22.97 -16.79
C ARG A 314 -17.84 -24.29 -17.38
N SER A 315 -19.05 -24.29 -17.94
CA SER A 315 -19.71 -25.47 -18.50
C SER A 315 -19.63 -25.53 -20.02
N SER A 316 -19.03 -24.52 -20.65
CA SER A 316 -18.94 -24.39 -22.11
C SER A 316 -17.48 -24.34 -22.55
N ASP A 317 -17.22 -24.73 -23.80
CA ASP A 317 -15.91 -24.61 -24.46
C ASP A 317 -15.65 -23.18 -24.99
N VAL A 318 -16.36 -22.17 -24.44
CA VAL A 318 -16.17 -20.77 -24.83
C VAL A 318 -14.84 -20.28 -24.26
N ASP A 319 -14.08 -19.55 -25.07
CA ASP A 319 -12.83 -18.88 -24.68
C ASP A 319 -13.14 -17.67 -23.78
N PHE A 320 -13.57 -17.95 -22.55
CA PHE A 320 -13.92 -16.97 -21.53
C PHE A 320 -13.27 -17.39 -20.20
N PRO A 321 -12.74 -16.44 -19.41
CA PRO A 321 -12.03 -16.80 -18.19
C PRO A 321 -12.90 -17.55 -17.19
N ARG A 322 -12.33 -18.62 -16.63
CA ARG A 322 -12.96 -19.44 -15.60
C ARG A 322 -12.76 -18.83 -14.22
N VAL A 323 -13.39 -17.68 -14.00
CA VAL A 323 -13.30 -16.95 -12.73
C VAL A 323 -13.81 -17.81 -11.56
N GLU A 324 -13.01 -17.89 -10.51
CA GLU A 324 -13.30 -18.61 -9.27
C GLU A 324 -13.93 -17.69 -8.23
N TYR A 325 -13.44 -16.45 -8.11
CA TYR A 325 -13.89 -15.48 -7.11
C TYR A 325 -14.44 -14.23 -7.80
N VAL A 326 -15.64 -13.83 -7.41
CA VAL A 326 -16.27 -12.59 -7.90
C VAL A 326 -16.69 -11.74 -6.72
N TYR A 327 -16.17 -10.51 -6.64
CA TYR A 327 -16.54 -9.53 -5.64
C TYR A 327 -17.58 -8.57 -6.25
N ILE A 328 -18.75 -8.51 -5.61
CA ILE A 328 -19.93 -7.75 -6.07
C ILE A 328 -20.47 -6.82 -4.98
N LYS A 329 -19.59 -6.31 -4.12
CA LYS A 329 -20.01 -5.50 -2.97
C LYS A 329 -20.73 -4.25 -3.46
N ASN A 330 -21.91 -3.99 -2.89
CA ASN A 330 -22.77 -2.86 -3.26
C ASN A 330 -23.15 -2.81 -4.76
N CYS A 331 -23.33 -3.97 -5.41
CA CYS A 331 -23.97 -4.02 -6.74
C CYS A 331 -25.48 -4.26 -6.56
N ASP A 332 -26.28 -3.21 -6.73
CA ASP A 332 -27.71 -3.24 -6.40
C ASP A 332 -28.56 -4.07 -7.38
N ASN A 333 -28.09 -4.24 -8.62
CA ASN A 333 -28.81 -4.88 -9.71
C ASN A 333 -28.60 -6.41 -9.79
N ILE A 334 -28.12 -7.04 -8.71
CA ILE A 334 -27.85 -8.48 -8.66
C ILE A 334 -28.90 -9.19 -7.80
N PRO A 335 -29.86 -9.92 -8.41
CA PRO A 335 -30.85 -10.68 -7.67
C PRO A 335 -30.21 -11.87 -6.96
N TYR A 336 -30.81 -12.29 -5.84
CA TYR A 336 -30.34 -13.43 -5.02
C TYR A 336 -30.29 -14.75 -5.82
N GLU A 337 -31.20 -14.93 -6.77
CA GLU A 337 -31.25 -16.11 -7.64
C GLU A 337 -30.00 -16.22 -8.52
N ALA A 338 -29.50 -15.12 -9.07
CA ALA A 338 -28.27 -15.12 -9.88
C ALA A 338 -27.04 -15.49 -9.04
N ILE A 339 -26.99 -15.03 -7.78
CA ILE A 339 -25.93 -15.40 -6.83
C ILE A 339 -25.96 -16.90 -6.54
N THR A 340 -27.16 -17.43 -6.26
CA THR A 340 -27.36 -18.85 -5.96
C THR A 340 -26.99 -19.72 -7.17
N TYR A 341 -27.41 -19.32 -8.37
CA TYR A 341 -27.04 -19.97 -9.62
C TYR A 341 -25.52 -19.99 -9.82
N ALA A 342 -24.84 -18.86 -9.67
CA ALA A 342 -23.38 -18.81 -9.85
C ALA A 342 -22.65 -19.69 -8.84
N ARG A 343 -23.06 -19.68 -7.58
CA ARG A 343 -22.49 -20.54 -6.53
C ARG A 343 -22.72 -22.02 -6.80
N SER A 344 -23.89 -22.42 -7.30
CA SER A 344 -24.15 -23.83 -7.66
C SER A 344 -23.31 -24.32 -8.84
N HIS A 345 -22.76 -23.40 -9.64
CA HIS A 345 -21.84 -23.70 -10.74
C HIS A 345 -20.36 -23.44 -10.38
N GLY A 346 -20.05 -23.33 -9.09
CA GLY A 346 -18.67 -23.26 -8.59
C GLY A 346 -18.02 -21.88 -8.59
N VAL A 347 -18.80 -20.80 -8.76
CA VAL A 347 -18.30 -19.42 -8.61
C VAL A 347 -18.48 -18.95 -7.16
N SER A 348 -17.39 -18.56 -6.52
CA SER A 348 -17.39 -17.98 -5.17
C SER A 348 -17.77 -16.49 -5.23
N VAL A 349 -19.07 -16.22 -5.07
CA VAL A 349 -19.60 -14.85 -5.05
C VAL A 349 -19.46 -14.25 -3.65
N ILE A 350 -18.70 -13.16 -3.55
CA ILE A 350 -18.40 -12.41 -2.32
C ILE A 350 -19.14 -11.07 -2.38
N ARG A 351 -19.93 -10.77 -1.35
CA ARG A 351 -20.81 -9.59 -1.27
C ARG A 351 -20.36 -8.61 -0.21
#